data_AF-A0A0B8QIM7-F1
#
_entry.id   AF-A0A0B8QIM7-F1
#
_cell.length_a   1.000
_cell.length_b   1.000
_cell.length_c   1.000
_cell.angle_alpha   90.00
_cell.angle_beta   90.00
_cell.angle_gamma   90.00
#
_symmetry.space_group_name_H-M   'P 1'
#
loop_
_entity.id
_entity.type
_entity.pdbx_description
1 polymer ?
#
loop_
_entity_poly.entity_id
_entity_poly.type
_entity_poly.pdbx_seq_one_letter_code
_entity_poly.pdbx_strand_id
1 'polypeptide(L)' 'MPELTTHQLLSAVSKVEKVNHIKLEKLTQIISDNPQQAIDTFTALVGLESMDDRFKYIVNSQPHLQSEMPHLLETSVLLG' A
#
# COMPACT_ATOMS: atom_id res chain seq x y z
N MET A 1 -0.36 17.29 6.14
CA MET A 1 -1.13 16.05 5.96
C MET A 1 -1.01 15.26 7.26
N PRO A 2 -2.06 14.57 7.74
CA PRO A 2 -1.90 13.64 8.86
C PRO A 2 -0.86 12.58 8.48
N GLU A 3 0.03 12.27 9.41
CA GLU A 3 1.08 11.28 9.24
C GLU A 3 0.46 9.88 9.19
N LEU A 4 0.76 9.11 8.15
CA LEU A 4 0.32 7.72 8.02
C LEU A 4 0.98 6.87 9.11
N THR A 5 0.19 6.09 9.81
CA THR A 5 0.66 5.16 10.84
C THR A 5 0.60 3.72 10.35
N THR A 6 1.46 2.86 10.92
CA THR A 6 1.44 1.41 10.67
C THR A 6 0.07 0.79 10.97
N HIS A 7 -0.66 1.31 11.96
CA HIS A 7 -2.01 0.85 12.28
C HIS A 7 -3.02 1.17 11.16
N GLN A 8 -2.95 2.37 10.56
CA GLN A 8 -3.79 2.73 9.43
C GLN A 8 -3.50 1.85 8.21
N LEU A 9 -2.22 1.58 7.94
CA LEU A 9 -1.78 0.66 6.90
C LEU A 9 -2.36 -0.74 7.09
N LEU A 10 -2.15 -1.35 8.25
CA LEU A 10 -2.67 -2.68 8.56
C LEU A 10 -4.20 -2.73 8.50
N SER A 11 -4.87 -1.67 8.94
CA SER A 11 -6.33 -1.58 8.83
C SER A 11 -6.81 -1.52 7.39
N ALA A 12 -6.13 -0.76 6.52
CA ALA A 12 -6.46 -0.70 5.09
C ALA A 12 -6.19 -2.03 4.38
N VAL A 13 -5.04 -2.66 4.64
CA VAL A 13 -4.70 -3.99 4.10
C VAL A 13 -5.74 -5.02 4.52
N SER A 14 -6.13 -5.05 5.80
CA SER A 14 -7.16 -5.98 6.30
C SER A 14 -8.52 -5.80 5.62
N LYS A 15 -8.89 -4.57 5.25
CA LYS A 15 -10.11 -4.31 4.48
C LYS A 15 -10.01 -4.88 3.07
N VAL A 16 -8.87 -4.70 2.39
CA VAL A 16 -8.62 -5.25 1.05
C VAL A 16 -8.65 -6.78 1.07
N GLU A 17 -8.00 -7.41 2.05
CA GLU A 17 -8.04 -8.86 2.27
C GLU A 17 -9.48 -9.37 2.44
N LYS A 18 -10.27 -8.68 3.27
CA LYS A 18 -11.66 -9.06 3.55
C LYS A 18 -12.56 -8.95 2.32
N VAL A 19 -12.42 -7.88 1.53
CA VAL A 19 -13.25 -7.64 0.34
C VAL A 19 -12.90 -8.62 -0.79
N ASN A 20 -11.61 -8.89 -0.98
CA ASN A 20 -11.14 -9.75 -2.07
C ASN A 20 -11.08 -11.23 -1.67
N HIS A 21 -11.32 -11.58 -0.41
CA HIS A 21 -11.18 -12.93 0.13
C HIS A 21 -9.78 -13.54 -0.10
N ILE A 22 -8.74 -12.71 0.06
CA ILE A 22 -7.32 -13.08 -0.11
C ILE A 22 -6.54 -12.82 1.19
N LYS A 23 -5.29 -13.26 1.21
CA LYS A 23 -4.30 -12.82 2.21
C LYS A 23 -3.13 -12.15 1.53
N LEU A 24 -2.76 -10.96 2.03
CA LEU A 24 -1.63 -10.18 1.57
C LEU A 24 -0.47 -10.36 2.55
N GLU A 25 -0.02 -11.61 2.68
CA GLU A 25 1.00 -11.98 3.67
C GLU A 25 2.32 -11.25 3.43
N LYS A 26 2.71 -11.06 2.17
CA LYS A 26 3.94 -10.32 1.82
C LYS A 26 3.83 -8.85 2.21
N LEU A 27 2.72 -8.18 1.88
CA LEU A 27 2.50 -6.79 2.25
C LEU A 27 2.46 -6.61 3.78
N THR A 28 1.75 -7.50 4.48
CA THR A 28 1.67 -7.48 5.95
C THR A 28 3.03 -7.71 6.60
N GLN A 29 3.82 -8.61 6.04
CA GLN A 29 5.18 -8.87 6.48
C GLN A 29 6.10 -7.68 6.22
N ILE A 30 6.02 -7.03 5.05
CA ILE A 30 6.80 -5.82 4.75
C ILE A 30 6.46 -4.68 5.70
N ILE A 31 5.18 -4.48 6.01
CA ILE A 31 4.74 -3.48 6.99
C ILE A 31 5.31 -3.77 8.39
N SER A 32 5.45 -5.05 8.74
CA SER A 32 5.94 -5.47 10.06
C SER A 32 7.47 -5.43 10.15
N ASP A 33 8.15 -5.88 9.10
CA ASP A 33 9.61 -5.98 9.03
C ASP A 33 10.27 -4.61 8.76
N ASN A 34 9.60 -3.75 7.97
CA ASN A 34 10.11 -2.43 7.54
C ASN A 34 9.03 -1.34 7.63
N PRO A 35 8.52 -1.02 8.83
CA PRO A 35 7.36 -0.15 9.01
C PRO A 35 7.55 1.27 8.46
N GLN A 36 8.74 1.87 8.64
CA GLN A 36 9.01 3.21 8.11
C GLN A 36 8.99 3.23 6.59
N GLN A 37 9.64 2.26 5.93
CA GLN A 37 9.64 2.17 4.47
C GLN A 37 8.23 1.96 3.91
N ALA A 38 7.40 1.16 4.59
CA ALA A 38 6.00 0.99 4.22
C ALA A 38 5.22 2.30 4.35
N ILE A 39 5.39 3.04 5.46
CA ILE A 39 4.78 4.36 5.65
C ILE A 39 5.21 5.32 4.55
N ASP A 40 6.50 5.41 4.25
CA ASP A 40 7.03 6.32 3.22
C ASP A 40 6.47 5.97 1.84
N THR A 41 6.41 4.68 1.51
CA THR A 41 5.86 4.17 0.26
C THR A 41 4.39 4.55 0.09
N PHE A 42 3.56 4.30 1.10
CA PHE A 42 2.14 4.61 1.03
C PHE A 42 1.84 6.10 1.17
N THR A 43 2.68 6.85 1.88
CA THR A 43 2.60 8.32 1.91
C THR A 43 2.86 8.90 0.53
N ALA A 44 3.88 8.39 -0.17
CA ALA A 44 4.15 8.76 -1.55
C ALA A 44 2.95 8.41 -2.46
N LEU A 45 2.40 7.20 -2.35
CA LEU A 45 1.24 6.78 -3.15
C LEU A 45 -0.01 7.63 -2.90
N VAL A 46 -0.32 7.94 -1.64
CA VAL A 46 -1.47 8.77 -1.27
C VAL A 46 -1.28 10.21 -1.76
N GLY A 47 -0.05 10.71 -1.77
CA GLY A 47 0.29 12.04 -2.30
C GLY A 47 0.17 12.17 -3.82
N LEU A 48 0.00 11.07 -4.57
CA LEU A 48 -0.20 11.10 -6.02
C LEU A 48 -1.69 11.26 -6.36
N GLU A 49 -1.98 12.23 -7.23
CA GLU A 49 -3.34 12.64 -7.59
C GLU A 49 -4.06 11.65 -8.51
N SER A 50 -3.31 10.92 -9.35
CA SER A 50 -3.89 10.00 -10.33
C SER A 50 -3.55 8.53 -10.06
N MET A 51 -4.46 7.64 -10.45
CA MET A 51 -4.24 6.19 -10.38
C MET A 51 -3.09 5.75 -11.31
N ASP A 52 -2.92 6.43 -12.45
CA ASP A 52 -1.85 6.15 -13.41
C ASP A 52 -0.47 6.48 -12.80
N ASP A 53 -0.36 7.59 -12.06
CA ASP A 53 0.88 7.95 -11.37
C ASP A 53 1.21 6.95 -10.25
N ARG A 54 0.20 6.51 -9.49
CA ARG A 54 0.37 5.44 -8.48
C ARG A 54 0.87 4.15 -9.12
N PHE A 55 0.28 3.75 -10.25
CA PHE A 55 0.71 2.57 -11.00
C PHE A 55 2.17 2.71 -11.44
N LYS A 56 2.52 3.83 -12.10
CA LYS A 56 3.90 4.11 -12.52
C LYS A 56 4.88 4.08 -11.35
N TYR A 57 4.50 4.64 -10.20
CA TYR A 57 5.34 4.63 -9.01
C TYR A 57 5.63 3.20 -8.54
N ILE A 58 4.62 2.32 -8.44
CA ILE A 58 4.82 0.94 -7.98
C ILE A 58 5.68 0.18 -8.98
N VAL A 59 5.43 0.33 -10.29
CA VAL A 59 6.22 -0.35 -11.33
C VAL A 59 7.69 0.04 -11.27
N ASN A 60 7.99 1.33 -11.12
CA ASN A 60 9.36 1.86 -11.20
C ASN A 60 10.12 1.79 -9.88
N SER A 61 9.45 2.04 -8.76
CA SER A 61 10.08 2.22 -7.45
C SER A 61 9.94 0.99 -6.54
N GLN A 62 8.92 0.16 -6.76
CA GLN A 62 8.62 -1.00 -5.92
C GLN A 62 8.45 -2.29 -6.75
N PRO A 63 9.44 -2.66 -7.58
CA PRO A 63 9.30 -3.79 -8.52
C PRO A 63 9.02 -5.13 -7.82
N HIS A 64 9.50 -5.31 -6.59
CA HIS A 64 9.26 -6.50 -5.77
C HIS A 64 7.80 -6.65 -5.30
N LEU A 65 7.01 -5.58 -5.40
CA LEU A 65 5.60 -5.54 -5.01
C LEU A 65 4.63 -5.65 -6.20
N GLN A 66 5.14 -5.72 -7.45
CA GLN A 66 4.28 -5.74 -8.64
C GLN A 66 3.27 -6.90 -8.68
N SER A 67 3.58 -8.05 -8.04
CA SER A 67 2.64 -9.17 -7.97
C SER A 67 1.37 -8.86 -7.19
N GLU A 68 1.38 -7.83 -6.33
CA GLU A 68 0.26 -7.40 -5.50
C GLU A 68 -0.29 -6.03 -5.94
N MET A 69 0.06 -5.58 -7.15
CA MET A 69 -0.27 -4.26 -7.70
C MET A 69 -1.74 -3.85 -7.51
N PRO A 70 -2.75 -4.67 -7.87
CA PRO A 70 -4.15 -4.26 -7.70
C PRO A 70 -4.48 -3.92 -6.23
N HIS A 71 -3.95 -4.72 -5.30
CA HIS A 71 -4.21 -4.58 -3.87
C HIS A 71 -3.44 -3.40 -3.25
N LEU A 72 -2.26 -3.07 -3.77
CA LEU A 72 -1.53 -1.86 -3.38
C LEU A 72 -2.27 -0.60 -3.82
N LEU A 73 -2.81 -0.61 -5.05
CA LEU A 73 -3.63 0.48 -5.55
C LEU A 73 -4.90 0.63 -4.71
N GLU A 74 -5.63 -0.45 -4.45
CA GLU A 74 -6.80 -0.44 -3.57
C GLU A 74 -6.48 0.08 -2.16
N THR A 75 -5.37 -0.41 -1.56
CA THR A 75 -4.91 0.06 -0.24
C THR A 75 -4.59 1.55 -0.27
N SER A 76 -3.92 2.04 -1.31
CA SER A 76 -3.60 3.47 -1.46
C SER A 76 -4.85 4.35 -1.62
N VAL A 77 -5.92 3.82 -2.22
CA VAL A 77 -7.21 4.54 -2.36
C VAL A 77 -7.93 4.60 -1.02
N LEU A 78 -7.85 3.56 -0.18
CA LEU A 78 -8.44 3.56 1.15
C LEU A 78 -7.74 4.49 2.15
N LEU A 79 -6.48 4.86 1.87
CA LEU A 79 -5.64 5.68 2.75
C LEU A 79 -5.61 7.17 2.36
N GLY A 80 -6.00 7.52 1.14
CA GLY A 80 -6.14 8.92 0.67
C GLY A 80 -7.58 9.41 0.77
#